data_AF-A0A0Q8QXH0-F1
#
_entry.id   AF-A0A0Q8QXH0-F1
#
_cell.length_a   1.000
_cell.length_b   1.000
_cell.length_c   1.000
_cell.angle_alpha   90.00
_cell.angle_beta   90.00
_cell.angle_gamma   90.00
#
_symmetry.space_group_name_H-M   'P 1'
#
loop_
_entity.id
_entity.type
_entity.pdbx_description
1 polymer ?
#
loop_
_entity_poly.entity_id
_entity_poly.type
_entity_poly.pdbx_seq_one_letter_code
_entity_poly.pdbx_strand_id
1 'polypeptide(L)'
;MTFRQVARLVFGSGTMGMRQNSIELGAVLVGIAGVLAASVLGFVQDLISGIGPVAAAPVRIVTWAIAGLLVIATIGATYRFAPYRTNAQWQWLSVGAVLATVLWLLATLGIGFYASHFAGYDATYGSLSAIVVLMMWLYVSAYAILIGGLINAEAERQTAVDTTTGRPRAMGGRGATVADTSAALQDAPHAAHLSD
;
A
#
# COMPACT_ATOMS: atom_id res chain seq x y z
N MET A 1 -12.96 -39.96 -17.78
CA MET A 1 -12.22 -38.69 -17.62
C MET A 1 -12.38 -38.24 -16.18
N THR A 2 -11.29 -38.20 -15.42
CA THR A 2 -11.33 -37.98 -13.96
C THR A 2 -11.44 -36.48 -13.64
N PHE A 3 -12.17 -36.13 -12.58
CA PHE A 3 -12.32 -34.77 -12.03
C PHE A 3 -10.97 -34.03 -11.85
N ARG A 4 -9.90 -34.79 -11.61
CA ARG A 4 -8.51 -34.31 -11.55
C ARG A 4 -7.97 -33.73 -12.87
N GLN A 5 -8.50 -34.12 -14.03
CA GLN A 5 -8.07 -33.60 -15.34
C GLN A 5 -8.71 -32.24 -15.64
N VAL A 6 -9.97 -32.04 -15.25
CA VAL A 6 -10.68 -30.76 -15.43
C VAL A 6 -10.16 -29.70 -14.46
N ALA A 7 -9.89 -30.07 -13.20
CA ALA A 7 -9.29 -29.16 -12.22
C ALA A 7 -7.89 -28.66 -12.63
N ARG A 8 -7.10 -29.49 -13.33
CA ARG A 8 -5.78 -29.07 -13.86
C ARG A 8 -5.87 -28.15 -15.08
N LEU A 9 -6.93 -28.27 -15.87
CA LEU A 9 -7.19 -27.40 -17.03
C LEU A 9 -7.72 -26.02 -16.61
N VAL A 10 -8.49 -25.95 -15.51
CA VAL A 10 -9.05 -24.69 -14.99
C VAL A 10 -8.06 -23.96 -14.08
N PHE A 11 -7.25 -24.67 -13.28
CA PHE A 11 -6.43 -24.04 -12.24
C PHE A 11 -4.91 -24.03 -12.47
N GLY A 12 -4.40 -24.47 -13.64
CA GLY A 12 -3.00 -24.29 -14.03
C GLY A 12 -1.98 -25.08 -13.16
N SER A 13 -1.16 -25.90 -13.80
CA SER A 13 -0.21 -26.77 -13.08
C SER A 13 0.97 -26.03 -12.46
N GLY A 14 1.13 -26.20 -11.14
CA GLY A 14 2.43 -26.43 -10.49
C GLY A 14 3.34 -25.25 -10.17
N THR A 15 3.18 -24.07 -10.78
CA THR A 15 4.02 -22.89 -10.47
C THR A 15 3.24 -21.65 -10.04
N MET A 16 1.92 -21.64 -10.24
CA MET A 16 1.02 -20.56 -9.82
C MET A 16 0.92 -20.43 -8.30
N GLY A 17 0.82 -21.54 -7.56
CA GLY A 17 0.77 -21.53 -6.10
C GLY A 17 2.06 -21.05 -5.43
N MET A 18 3.24 -21.32 -6.01
CA MET A 18 4.52 -20.90 -5.40
C MET A 18 4.74 -19.38 -5.49
N ARG A 19 4.29 -18.74 -6.57
CA ARG A 19 4.39 -17.27 -6.73
C ARG A 19 3.33 -16.52 -5.93
N GLN A 20 2.13 -17.07 -5.80
CA GLN A 20 1.08 -16.49 -4.97
C GLN A 20 1.39 -16.66 -3.48
N ASN A 21 1.79 -17.86 -3.04
CA ASN A 21 2.17 -18.09 -1.65
C ASN A 21 3.37 -17.25 -1.22
N SER A 22 4.30 -16.89 -2.11
CA SER A 22 5.44 -16.03 -1.75
C SER A 22 5.03 -14.56 -1.54
N ILE A 23 4.02 -14.07 -2.24
CA ILE A 23 3.44 -12.74 -2.00
C ILE A 23 2.71 -12.72 -0.65
N GLU A 24 1.91 -13.76 -0.38
CA GLU A 24 1.21 -13.91 0.91
C GLU A 24 2.19 -14.04 2.08
N LEU A 25 3.23 -14.87 1.95
CA LEU A 25 4.28 -15.00 2.97
C LEU A 25 5.01 -13.67 3.19
N GLY A 26 5.31 -12.95 2.10
CA GLY A 26 5.95 -11.64 2.15
C GLY A 26 5.11 -10.61 2.89
N ALA A 27 3.81 -10.53 2.60
CA ALA A 27 2.88 -9.63 3.28
C ALA A 27 2.78 -9.94 4.78
N VAL A 28 2.70 -11.22 5.15
CA VAL A 28 2.68 -11.66 6.55
C VAL A 28 3.98 -11.30 7.27
N LEU A 29 5.14 -11.55 6.64
CA LEU A 29 6.44 -11.20 7.22
C LEU A 29 6.61 -9.70 7.44
N VAL A 30 6.15 -8.88 6.49
CA VAL A 30 6.15 -7.41 6.65
C VAL A 30 5.21 -6.98 7.78
N GLY A 31 4.03 -7.59 7.89
CA GLY A 31 3.12 -7.35 9.01
C GLY A 31 3.74 -7.68 10.37
N ILE A 32 4.37 -8.86 10.48
CA ILE A 32 5.08 -9.28 11.70
C ILE A 32 6.24 -8.33 12.02
N ALA A 33 7.05 -7.96 11.03
CA ALA A 33 8.15 -7.02 11.21
C ALA A 33 7.65 -5.65 11.71
N GLY A 34 6.52 -5.18 11.20
CA GLY A 34 5.87 -3.95 11.66
C GLY A 34 5.42 -4.03 13.13
N VAL A 35 4.78 -5.13 13.52
CA VAL A 35 4.36 -5.37 14.92
C VAL A 35 5.55 -5.46 15.86
N LEU A 36 6.61 -6.17 15.45
CA LEU A 36 7.85 -6.26 16.22
C LEU A 36 8.53 -4.89 16.36
N ALA A 37 8.62 -4.12 15.27
CA ALA A 37 9.17 -2.77 15.31
C ALA A 37 8.38 -1.87 16.27
N ALA A 38 7.04 -1.87 16.18
CA ALA A 38 6.19 -1.11 17.11
C ALA A 38 6.41 -1.54 18.57
N SER A 39 6.54 -2.84 18.82
CA SER A 39 6.79 -3.39 20.17
C SER A 39 8.15 -2.96 20.72
N VAL A 40 9.20 -3.01 19.90
CA VAL A 40 10.55 -2.55 20.28
C VAL A 40 10.56 -1.04 20.54
N LEU A 41 9.89 -0.25 19.70
CA LEU A 41 9.80 1.20 19.88
C LEU A 41 9.05 1.55 21.18
N GLY A 42 7.97 0.83 21.50
CA GLY A 42 7.26 0.98 22.77
C GLY A 42 8.13 0.61 23.97
N PHE A 43 8.84 -0.51 23.91
CA PHE A 43 9.76 -0.93 24.97
C PHE A 43 10.90 0.08 25.21
N VAL A 44 11.48 0.64 24.13
CA VAL A 44 12.49 1.69 24.24
C VAL A 44 11.93 2.94 24.91
N GLN A 45 10.69 3.33 24.61
CA GLN A 45 10.01 4.46 25.25
C GLN A 45 9.79 4.25 26.75
N ASP A 46 9.41 3.05 27.16
CA ASP A 46 9.24 2.72 28.58
C ASP A 46 10.56 2.76 29.33
N LEU A 47 11.65 2.27 28.73
CA LEU A 47 12.98 2.26 29.35
C LEU A 47 13.53 3.67 29.60
N ILE A 48 13.20 4.63 28.72
CA ILE A 48 13.60 6.04 28.85
C ILE A 48 12.56 6.91 29.57
N SER A 49 11.43 6.35 30.00
CA SER A 49 10.38 7.14 30.67
C SER A 49 10.85 7.77 31.99
N GLY A 50 11.87 7.19 32.62
CA GLY A 50 12.44 7.66 33.89
C GLY A 50 13.50 8.77 33.80
N ILE A 51 14.04 9.10 32.62
CA ILE A 51 15.15 10.06 32.47
C ILE A 51 14.72 11.54 32.28
N GLY A 52 13.42 11.82 32.42
CA GLY A 52 12.85 13.16 32.35
C GLY A 52 12.54 13.65 30.91
N PRO A 53 11.61 14.60 30.74
CA PRO A 53 11.00 14.91 29.43
C PRO A 53 11.99 15.47 28.41
N VAL A 54 12.95 16.27 28.87
CA VAL A 54 13.93 16.96 28.00
C VAL A 54 14.94 15.96 27.43
N ALA A 55 15.41 15.01 28.23
CA ALA A 55 16.34 13.97 27.79
C ALA A 55 15.67 12.92 26.89
N ALA A 56 14.37 12.67 27.08
CA ALA A 56 13.60 11.74 26.27
C ALA A 56 13.14 12.32 24.91
N ALA A 57 13.11 13.64 24.75
CA ALA A 57 12.59 14.29 23.56
C ALA A 57 13.30 13.91 22.23
N PRO A 58 14.66 13.85 22.15
CA PRO A 58 15.35 13.46 20.93
C PRO A 58 15.01 12.02 20.53
N VAL A 59 14.99 11.11 21.51
CA VAL A 59 14.67 9.71 21.29
C VAL A 59 13.25 9.56 20.76
N ARG A 60 12.29 10.30 21.33
CA ARG A 60 10.90 10.33 20.84
C ARG A 60 10.81 10.78 19.38
N ILE A 61 11.48 11.86 19.00
CA ILE A 61 11.46 12.38 17.63
C ILE A 61 12.02 11.33 16.65
N VAL A 62 13.16 10.73 17.00
CA VAL A 62 13.79 9.67 16.19
C VAL A 62 12.89 8.44 16.07
N THR A 63 12.23 8.02 17.15
CA THR A 63 11.25 6.93 17.15
C THR A 63 10.13 7.16 16.15
N TRP A 64 9.50 8.34 16.17
CA TRP A 64 8.40 8.66 15.26
C TRP A 64 8.87 8.79 13.80
N ALA A 65 10.07 9.32 13.57
CA ALA A 65 10.67 9.37 12.24
C ALA A 65 10.91 7.96 11.67
N ILE A 66 11.49 7.06 12.46
CA ILE A 66 11.73 5.66 12.06
C ILE A 66 10.40 4.95 11.79
N ALA A 67 9.39 5.14 12.65
CA ALA A 67 8.07 4.56 12.46
C ALA A 67 7.42 5.02 11.14
N GLY A 68 7.48 6.31 10.82
CA GLY A 68 6.98 6.84 9.55
C GLY A 68 7.71 6.25 8.33
N LEU A 69 9.04 6.11 8.43
CA LEU A 69 9.86 5.56 7.36
C LEU A 69 9.57 4.07 7.11
N LEU A 70 9.31 3.30 8.18
CA LEU A 70 8.83 1.92 8.08
C LEU A 70 7.47 1.82 7.39
N VAL A 71 6.52 2.69 7.72
CA VAL A 71 5.20 2.72 7.07
C VAL A 71 5.33 2.99 5.58
N ILE A 72 6.14 3.97 5.18
CA ILE A 72 6.41 4.28 3.77
C ILE A 72 7.02 3.05 3.07
N ALA A 73 8.00 2.41 3.69
CA ALA A 73 8.63 1.21 3.13
C ALA A 73 7.64 0.05 2.98
N THR A 74 6.76 -0.17 3.94
CA THR A 74 5.71 -1.21 3.91
C THR A 74 4.69 -0.94 2.81
N ILE A 75 4.21 0.30 2.66
CA ILE A 75 3.25 0.67 1.61
C ILE A 75 3.93 0.56 0.23
N GLY A 76 5.16 1.04 0.08
CA GLY A 76 5.94 0.93 -1.15
C GLY A 76 6.22 -0.53 -1.54
N ALA A 77 6.55 -1.38 -0.56
CA ALA A 77 6.68 -2.82 -0.78
C ALA A 77 5.35 -3.44 -1.26
N THR A 78 4.25 -3.10 -0.59
CA THR A 78 2.91 -3.56 -0.99
C THR A 78 2.59 -3.17 -2.43
N TYR A 79 2.85 -1.93 -2.84
CA TYR A 79 2.61 -1.47 -4.21
C TYR A 79 3.46 -2.17 -5.26
N ARG A 80 4.62 -2.71 -4.87
CA ARG A 80 5.50 -3.44 -5.77
C ARG A 80 5.22 -4.93 -5.84
N PHE A 81 4.85 -5.55 -4.71
CA PHE A 81 4.60 -6.99 -4.65
C PHE A 81 3.13 -7.36 -4.90
N ALA A 82 2.19 -6.42 -4.76
CA ALA A 82 0.78 -6.65 -5.06
C ALA A 82 0.43 -6.83 -6.55
N PRO A 83 1.10 -6.19 -7.54
CA PRO A 83 0.75 -6.38 -8.93
C PRO A 83 1.21 -7.75 -9.44
N TYR A 84 0.25 -8.64 -9.75
CA TYR A 84 0.50 -9.82 -10.58
C TYR A 84 0.66 -9.41 -12.06
N ARG A 85 1.56 -8.47 -12.35
CA ARG A 85 1.95 -8.07 -13.71
C ARG A 85 3.42 -7.63 -13.75
N THR A 86 3.96 -7.52 -14.96
CA THR A 86 5.34 -7.09 -15.25
C THR A 86 5.79 -5.95 -14.34
N ASN A 87 6.95 -6.11 -13.68
CA ASN A 87 7.37 -5.26 -12.57
C ASN A 87 7.41 -3.77 -12.97
N ALA A 88 6.70 -2.94 -12.21
CA ALA A 88 6.87 -1.48 -12.24
C ALA A 88 8.24 -1.11 -11.66
N GLN A 89 8.87 -0.06 -12.19
CA GLN A 89 10.16 0.44 -11.71
C GLN A 89 10.15 0.81 -10.22
N TRP A 90 11.31 0.71 -9.57
CA TRP A 90 11.46 0.95 -8.13
C TRP A 90 11.46 2.44 -7.84
N GLN A 91 10.28 3.06 -7.76
CA GLN A 91 10.13 4.41 -7.24
C GLN A 91 9.83 4.31 -5.75
N TRP A 92 10.87 4.44 -4.91
CA TRP A 92 10.77 4.41 -3.45
C TRP A 92 9.77 5.44 -2.88
N LEU A 93 9.42 6.47 -3.66
CA LEU A 93 8.46 7.52 -3.34
C LEU A 93 7.54 7.76 -4.55
N SER A 94 6.50 6.95 -4.71
CA SER A 94 5.46 7.27 -5.70
C SER A 94 4.45 8.27 -5.12
N VAL A 95 3.93 9.18 -5.95
CA VAL A 95 2.94 10.18 -5.53
C VAL A 95 1.72 9.51 -4.87
N GLY A 96 1.30 8.37 -5.41
CA GLY A 96 0.23 7.55 -4.83
C GLY A 96 0.57 7.00 -3.45
N ALA A 97 1.82 6.56 -3.21
CA ALA A 97 2.23 6.05 -1.89
C ALA A 97 2.24 7.14 -0.82
N VAL A 98 2.70 8.35 -1.18
CA VAL A 98 2.67 9.51 -0.28
C VAL A 98 1.22 9.88 0.05
N LEU A 99 0.35 9.97 -0.96
CA LEU A 99 -1.06 10.30 -0.75
C LEU A 99 -1.81 9.23 0.06
N ALA A 100 -1.59 7.94 -0.21
CA ALA A 100 -2.14 6.87 0.61
C ALA A 100 -1.69 6.99 2.07
N THR A 101 -0.41 7.28 2.31
CA THR A 101 0.12 7.47 3.67
C THR A 101 -0.55 8.65 4.36
N VAL A 102 -0.71 9.79 3.69
CA VAL A 102 -1.39 10.97 4.24
C VAL A 102 -2.86 10.68 4.56
N LEU A 103 -3.59 10.06 3.63
CA LEU A 103 -4.99 9.68 3.85
C LEU A 103 -5.13 8.68 5.01
N TRP A 104 -4.22 7.71 5.10
CA TRP A 104 -4.21 6.72 6.16
C TRP A 104 -3.90 7.34 7.53
N LEU A 105 -2.98 8.30 7.60
CA LEU A 105 -2.71 9.07 8.83
C LEU A 105 -3.93 9.90 9.25
N LEU A 106 -4.57 10.60 8.31
CA LEU A 106 -5.80 11.37 8.58
C LEU A 106 -6.92 10.46 9.07
N ALA A 107 -7.10 9.28 8.46
CA ALA A 107 -8.07 8.29 8.89
C ALA A 107 -7.80 7.81 10.32
N THR A 108 -6.53 7.51 10.64
CA THR A 108 -6.13 7.07 11.98
C THR A 108 -6.40 8.15 13.02
N LEU A 109 -6.09 9.41 12.73
CA LEU A 109 -6.37 10.55 13.62
C LEU A 109 -7.88 10.79 13.77
N GLY A 110 -8.64 10.75 12.66
CA GLY A 110 -10.08 10.96 12.65
C GLY A 110 -10.83 9.88 13.43
N ILE A 111 -10.43 8.62 13.27
CA ILE A 111 -11.01 7.50 14.03
C ILE A 111 -10.60 7.55 15.49
N GLY A 112 -9.36 7.95 15.80
CA GLY A 112 -8.93 8.17 17.19
C GLY A 112 -9.76 9.25 17.89
N PHE A 113 -10.01 10.37 17.20
CA PHE A 113 -10.89 11.43 17.68
C PHE A 113 -12.34 10.94 17.84
N TYR A 114 -12.85 10.19 16.87
CA TYR A 114 -14.18 9.58 16.97
C TYR A 114 -14.25 8.67 18.21
N ALA A 115 -13.33 7.72 18.35
CA ALA A 115 -13.32 6.79 19.49
C ALA A 115 -13.25 7.51 20.84
N SER A 116 -12.47 8.58 20.98
CA SER A 116 -12.35 9.31 22.24
C SER A 116 -13.62 10.05 22.67
N HIS A 117 -14.48 10.44 21.72
CA HIS A 117 -15.74 11.14 22.00
C HIS A 117 -16.91 10.17 22.29
N PHE A 118 -16.76 8.89 21.93
CA PHE A 118 -17.79 7.86 22.10
C PHE A 118 -17.55 6.96 23.33
N ALA A 119 -16.65 7.34 24.25
CA ALA A 119 -16.34 6.59 25.48
C ALA A 119 -17.57 6.25 26.36
N GLY A 120 -18.69 6.96 26.21
CA GLY A 120 -19.96 6.62 26.87
C GLY A 120 -20.68 5.39 26.29
N TYR A 121 -20.49 5.07 25.00
CA TYR A 121 -21.07 3.89 24.34
C TYR A 121 -20.37 2.58 24.76
N ASP A 122 -19.11 2.67 25.20
CA ASP A 122 -18.34 1.54 25.73
C ASP A 122 -19.00 0.93 26.97
N ALA A 123 -19.71 1.74 27.77
CA ALA A 123 -20.40 1.26 28.97
C ALA A 123 -21.60 0.35 28.68
N THR A 124 -22.26 0.52 27.52
CA THR A 124 -23.44 -0.27 27.12
C THR A 124 -23.09 -1.44 26.22
N TYR A 125 -22.09 -1.27 25.34
CA TYR A 125 -21.73 -2.26 24.32
C TYR A 125 -20.36 -2.91 24.54
N GLY A 126 -19.59 -2.48 25.54
CA GLY A 126 -18.37 -3.14 25.99
C GLY A 126 -17.39 -3.44 24.86
N SER A 127 -17.01 -4.70 24.71
CA SER A 127 -16.08 -5.16 23.67
C SER A 127 -16.59 -5.00 22.23
N LEU A 128 -17.91 -4.84 22.04
CA LEU A 128 -18.52 -4.76 20.72
C LEU A 128 -18.21 -3.41 20.04
N SER A 129 -18.08 -2.32 20.81
CA SER A 129 -17.64 -1.02 20.28
C SER A 129 -16.20 -1.08 19.77
N ALA A 130 -15.30 -1.79 20.47
CA ALA A 130 -13.91 -1.96 20.05
C ALA A 130 -13.79 -2.68 18.70
N ILE A 131 -14.60 -3.73 18.47
CA ILE A 131 -14.63 -4.43 17.18
C ILE A 131 -15.14 -3.52 16.07
N VAL A 132 -16.17 -2.71 16.33
CA VAL A 132 -16.74 -1.78 15.34
C VAL A 132 -15.71 -0.71 14.96
N VAL A 133 -15.00 -0.13 15.94
CA VAL A 133 -13.93 0.85 15.68
C VAL A 133 -12.80 0.20 14.88
N LEU A 134 -12.41 -1.03 15.22
CA LEU A 134 -11.40 -1.77 14.48
C LEU A 134 -11.83 -2.05 13.03
N MET A 135 -13.07 -2.50 12.81
CA MET A 135 -13.62 -2.75 11.49
C MET A 135 -13.69 -1.46 10.66
N MET A 136 -14.13 -0.36 11.27
CA MET A 136 -14.14 0.96 10.63
C MET A 136 -12.73 1.38 10.23
N TRP A 137 -11.76 1.19 11.11
CA TRP A 137 -10.36 1.51 10.84
C TRP A 137 -9.78 0.68 9.70
N LEU A 138 -10.04 -0.63 9.68
CA LEU A 138 -9.63 -1.52 8.58
C LEU A 138 -10.29 -1.11 7.27
N TYR A 139 -11.58 -0.78 7.30
CA TYR A 139 -12.35 -0.37 6.13
C TYR A 139 -11.78 0.91 5.51
N VAL A 140 -11.61 1.97 6.30
CA VAL A 140 -11.07 3.25 5.80
C VAL A 140 -9.61 3.11 5.36
N SER A 141 -8.81 2.29 6.06
CA SER A 141 -7.43 1.99 5.66
C SER A 141 -7.37 1.33 4.29
N ALA A 142 -8.25 0.37 4.01
CA ALA A 142 -8.33 -0.27 2.70
C ALA A 142 -8.64 0.76 1.59
N TYR A 143 -9.58 1.67 1.82
CA TYR A 143 -9.87 2.75 0.88
C TYR A 143 -8.68 3.68 0.65
N ALA A 144 -7.98 4.10 1.70
CA ALA A 144 -6.79 4.96 1.57
C ALA A 144 -5.71 4.32 0.68
N ILE A 145 -5.45 3.02 0.88
CA ILE A 145 -4.47 2.26 0.10
C ILE A 145 -4.92 2.11 -1.36
N LEU A 146 -6.20 1.79 -1.60
CA LEU A 146 -6.76 1.64 -2.94
C LEU A 146 -6.73 2.96 -3.72
N ILE A 147 -7.07 4.07 -3.06
CA ILE A 147 -7.03 5.41 -3.67
C ILE A 147 -5.61 5.77 -4.10
N GLY A 148 -4.60 5.57 -3.23
CA GLY A 148 -3.21 5.80 -3.63
C GLY A 148 -2.75 4.89 -4.76
N GLY A 149 -3.24 3.65 -4.82
CA GLY A 149 -2.98 2.72 -5.92
C GLY A 149 -3.59 3.18 -7.24
N LEU A 150 -4.82 3.70 -7.21
CA LEU A 150 -5.49 4.28 -8.39
C LEU A 150 -4.75 5.51 -8.92
N ILE A 151 -4.33 6.41 -8.01
CA ILE A 151 -3.55 7.60 -8.39
C ILE A 151 -2.21 7.18 -8.99
N ASN A 152 -1.56 6.16 -8.40
CA ASN A 152 -0.32 5.63 -8.94
C ASN A 152 -0.50 5.04 -10.35
N ALA A 153 -1.61 4.33 -10.59
CA ALA A 153 -1.94 3.77 -11.90
C ALA A 153 -2.25 4.86 -12.93
N GLU A 154 -2.93 5.93 -12.53
CA GLU A 154 -3.24 7.06 -13.41
C GLU A 154 -1.98 7.88 -13.74
N ALA A 155 -1.11 8.13 -12.75
CA ALA A 155 0.18 8.78 -12.98
C ALA A 155 1.06 7.99 -13.97
N GLU A 156 1.02 6.65 -13.90
CA GLU A 156 1.68 5.78 -14.86
C GLU A 156 1.05 5.85 -16.27
N ARG A 157 -0.29 5.97 -16.36
CA ARG A 157 -1.02 6.16 -17.63
C ARG A 157 -0.66 7.47 -18.34
N GLN A 158 -0.42 8.54 -17.58
CA GLN A 158 -0.14 9.88 -18.13
C GLN A 158 1.32 10.07 -18.54
N THR A 159 2.22 9.15 -18.19
CA THR A 159 3.64 9.27 -18.50
C THR A 159 3.99 8.51 -19.79
N ALA A 160 4.43 9.23 -20.84
CA ALA A 160 4.92 8.61 -22.09
C ALA A 160 6.26 7.85 -21.92
N VAL A 161 6.98 8.16 -20.83
CA VAL A 161 8.25 7.51 -20.45
C VAL A 161 7.97 6.10 -19.94
N ASP A 162 8.75 5.13 -20.41
CA ASP A 162 8.65 3.73 -19.98
C ASP A 162 8.98 3.59 -18.50
N THR A 163 7.98 3.18 -17.72
CA THR A 163 8.09 2.93 -16.28
C THR A 163 8.28 1.45 -15.94
N THR A 164 8.41 0.58 -16.94
CA THR A 164 8.59 -0.87 -16.72
C THR A 164 10.05 -1.23 -16.51
N THR A 165 10.33 -2.29 -15.74
CA THR A 165 11.70 -2.78 -15.58
C THR A 165 12.16 -3.51 -16.84
N GLY A 166 13.26 -3.07 -17.48
CA GLY A 166 13.85 -3.75 -18.64
C GLY A 166 14.51 -2.79 -19.63
N ARG A 167 14.81 -3.28 -20.85
CA ARG A 167 15.21 -2.40 -21.97
C ARG A 167 13.99 -1.55 -22.36
N PRO A 168 14.16 -0.24 -22.65
CA PRO A 168 13.06 0.62 -23.07
C PRO A 168 12.32 -0.02 -24.25
N ARG A 169 11.03 -0.28 -24.08
CA ARG A 169 10.17 -0.81 -25.15
C ARG A 169 9.23 0.28 -25.64
N ALA A 170 8.95 0.26 -26.95
CA ALA A 170 7.95 1.13 -27.55
C ALA A 170 6.58 0.90 -26.90
N MET A 171 5.76 1.96 -26.84
CA MET A 171 4.38 1.87 -26.34
C MET A 171 3.60 0.81 -27.16
N GLY A 172 2.85 -0.07 -26.48
CA GLY A 172 2.14 -1.20 -27.08
C GLY A 172 2.87 -2.55 -26.95
N GLY A 173 4.17 -2.54 -26.66
CA GLY A 173 5.01 -3.75 -26.50
C GLY A 173 5.43 -4.02 -25.05
N ARG A 174 4.92 -3.26 -24.07
CA ARG A 174 5.38 -3.31 -22.67
C ARG A 174 4.68 -4.40 -21.86
N GLY A 175 3.57 -4.95 -22.36
CA GLY A 175 2.79 -5.99 -21.69
C GLY A 175 2.09 -5.45 -20.43
N ALA A 176 1.79 -4.15 -20.43
CA ALA A 176 1.18 -3.43 -19.33
C ALA A 176 0.06 -2.54 -19.89
N THR A 177 -1.18 -3.05 -19.87
CA THR A 177 -2.36 -2.44 -20.51
C THR A 177 -2.56 -0.95 -20.19
N VAL A 178 -2.18 -0.52 -18.98
CA VAL A 178 -2.30 0.89 -18.56
C VAL A 178 -1.18 1.76 -19.15
N ALA A 179 0.06 1.25 -19.26
CA ALA A 179 1.18 1.96 -19.86
C ALA A 179 1.15 1.92 -21.40
N ASP A 180 0.46 0.93 -21.97
CA ASP A 180 0.29 0.75 -23.42
C ASP A 180 -0.91 1.58 -23.98
N THR A 181 -1.76 2.16 -23.12
CA THR A 181 -2.94 2.98 -23.50
C THR A 181 -2.83 4.45 -23.11
N SER A 182 -1.64 5.04 -23.18
CA SER A 182 -1.41 6.44 -22.77
C SER A 182 -2.36 7.41 -23.50
N ALA A 183 -2.95 8.35 -22.74
CA ALA A 183 -3.86 9.36 -23.29
C ALA A 183 -3.17 10.25 -24.34
N ALA A 184 -1.85 10.45 -24.22
CA ALA A 184 -1.04 11.24 -25.14
C ALA A 184 -1.07 10.75 -26.60
N LEU A 185 -1.34 9.47 -26.86
CA LEU A 185 -1.49 8.92 -28.21
C LEU A 185 -2.93 8.96 -28.73
N GLN A 186 -3.91 9.19 -27.86
CA GLN A 186 -5.31 9.29 -28.27
C GLN A 186 -5.64 10.69 -28.81
N ASP A 187 -4.91 11.72 -28.35
CA ASP A 187 -5.01 13.09 -28.87
C ASP A 187 -4.19 13.31 -30.17
N ALA A 188 -3.14 12.53 -30.40
CA ALA A 188 -2.27 12.63 -31.58
C ALA A 188 -2.97 12.38 -32.94
N PRO A 189 -3.88 11.40 -33.12
CA PRO A 189 -4.54 11.15 -34.41
C PRO A 189 -5.53 12.26 -34.82
N HIS A 190 -6.00 13.09 -33.89
CA HIS A 190 -6.91 14.20 -34.21
C HIS A 190 -6.18 15.48 -34.64
N ALA A 191 -4.92 15.67 -34.22
CA ALA A 191 -4.13 16.83 -34.62
C ALA A 191 -3.64 16.77 -36.09
N ALA A 192 -3.57 15.58 -36.68
CA ALA A 192 -3.12 15.39 -38.06
C ALA A 192 -4.14 15.79 -39.13
N HIS A 193 -5.41 16.05 -38.75
CA HIS A 193 -6.48 16.44 -39.68
C HIS A 193 -6.76 17.96 -39.71
N LEU A 194 -6.02 18.76 -38.94
CA LEU A 194 -6.21 20.21 -38.85
C LEU A 194 -5.16 21.02 -39.64
N SER A 195 -4.32 20.34 -40.44
CA SER A 195 -3.27 20.95 -41.26
C SER A 195 -3.53 20.89 -42.77
N ASP A 196 -4.72 20.48 -43.20
CA ASP A 196 -5.15 20.44 -44.61
C ASP A 196 -6.00 21.68 -44.99
#